data_AF-A0A7Y9MZ77-F1
#
_entry.id   AF-A0A7Y9MZ77-F1
#
_cell.length_a   1.000
_cell.length_b   1.000
_cell.length_c   1.000
_cell.angle_alpha   90.00
_cell.angle_beta   90.00
_cell.angle_gamma   90.00
#
_symmetry.space_group_name_H-M   'P 1'
#
loop_
_entity.id
_entity.type
_entity.pdbx_description
1 polymer ?
#
loop_
_entity_poly.entity_id
_entity_poly.type
_entity_poly.pdbx_seq_one_letter_code
_entity_poly.pdbx_strand_id
1 'polypeptide(L)'
;MVVLGALVLSIALLSFILWMLLTRRLREKYAVLWLLIGVAALVASVFPQLLFWLTGVLGVELPANLFFLLAILLLLGVALHLSWELSTSEEEIRVLAEEAGLAETHIIEVQHRLSALEARLEELDGGPRS
;
A
#
# COMPACT_ATOMS: atom_id res chain seq x y z
N MET A 1 -3.00 -9.50 -41.03
CA MET A 1 -2.00 -10.10 -40.12
C MET A 1 -1.69 -9.20 -38.92
N VAL A 2 -1.43 -7.90 -39.12
CA VAL A 2 -1.18 -6.94 -38.02
C VAL A 2 -2.33 -6.82 -37.02
N VAL A 3 -3.58 -6.82 -37.49
CA VAL A 3 -4.79 -6.69 -36.64
C VAL A 3 -4.99 -7.88 -35.69
N LEU A 4 -4.71 -9.10 -36.14
CA LEU A 4 -4.78 -10.31 -35.31
C LEU A 4 -3.67 -10.32 -34.24
N GLY A 5 -2.46 -9.86 -34.59
CA GLY A 5 -1.36 -9.72 -33.63
C GLY A 5 -1.66 -8.69 -32.54
N ALA A 6 -2.24 -7.55 -32.91
CA ALA A 6 -2.66 -6.52 -31.95
C ALA A 6 -3.78 -7.01 -31.02
N LEU A 7 -4.74 -7.78 -31.55
CA LEU A 7 -5.83 -8.36 -30.76
C LEU A 7 -5.32 -9.38 -29.74
N VAL A 8 -4.44 -10.29 -30.16
CA VAL A 8 -3.86 -11.31 -29.27
C VAL A 8 -2.99 -10.67 -28.19
N LEU A 9 -2.16 -9.69 -28.56
CA LEU A 9 -1.33 -8.98 -27.59
C LEU A 9 -2.17 -8.19 -26.58
N SER A 10 -3.25 -7.56 -27.04
CA SER A 10 -4.18 -6.83 -26.18
C SER A 10 -4.88 -7.78 -25.20
N ILE A 11 -5.41 -8.92 -25.67
CA ILE A 11 -6.04 -9.95 -24.82
C ILE A 11 -5.04 -10.56 -23.83
N ALA A 12 -3.80 -10.82 -24.25
CA ALA A 12 -2.76 -11.37 -23.38
C ALA A 12 -2.37 -10.38 -22.26
N LEU A 13 -2.19 -9.11 -22.59
CA LEU A 13 -1.94 -8.05 -21.61
C LEU A 13 -3.11 -7.89 -20.63
N LEU A 14 -4.34 -7.88 -21.15
CA LEU A 14 -5.55 -7.76 -20.34
C LEU A 14 -5.71 -8.95 -19.40
N SER A 15 -5.44 -10.17 -19.88
CA SER A 15 -5.45 -11.39 -19.07
C SER A 15 -4.34 -11.39 -18.02
N PHE A 16 -3.15 -10.90 -18.35
CA PHE A 16 -2.03 -10.79 -17.41
C PHE A 16 -2.32 -9.79 -16.29
N ILE A 17 -2.88 -8.62 -16.63
CA ILE A 17 -3.32 -7.61 -15.66
C ILE A 17 -4.42 -8.20 -14.75
N LEU A 18 -5.43 -8.88 -15.32
CA LEU A 18 -6.49 -9.54 -14.55
C LEU A 18 -5.97 -10.66 -13.65
N TRP A 19 -4.95 -11.40 -14.09
CA TRP A 19 -4.31 -12.45 -13.29
C TRP A 19 -3.52 -11.87 -12.12
N MET A 20 -2.76 -10.78 -12.34
CA MET A 20 -2.08 -10.04 -11.26
C MET A 20 -3.10 -9.51 -10.23
N LEU A 21 -4.26 -9.04 -10.72
CA LEU A 21 -5.40 -8.61 -9.92
C LEU A 21 -5.98 -9.72 -9.03
N LEU A 22 -6.10 -10.94 -9.60
CA LEU A 22 -6.74 -12.08 -8.96
C LEU A 22 -5.80 -12.92 -8.09
N THR A 23 -4.49 -12.69 -8.15
CA THR A 23 -3.53 -13.42 -7.32
C THR A 23 -3.51 -12.82 -5.90
N ARG A 24 -4.58 -13.15 -5.18
CA ARG A 24 -4.97 -12.83 -3.80
C ARG A 24 -3.89 -13.14 -2.76
N ARG A 25 -3.24 -12.11 -2.19
CA ARG A 25 -2.38 -12.26 -1.00
C ARG A 25 -2.49 -11.17 0.07
N LEU A 26 -3.48 -10.26 0.06
CA LEU A 26 -3.62 -9.25 1.14
C LEU A 26 -5.08 -9.02 1.58
N ARG A 27 -5.31 -9.28 2.89
CA ARG A 27 -6.27 -8.72 3.88
C ARG A 27 -7.70 -8.34 3.37
N GLU A 28 -8.75 -8.68 4.12
CA GLU A 28 -10.18 -8.46 3.79
C GLU A 28 -10.54 -7.08 3.22
N LYS A 29 -9.83 -6.02 3.62
CA LYS A 29 -10.05 -4.63 3.23
C LYS A 29 -9.71 -4.33 1.76
N TYR A 30 -8.77 -5.09 1.19
CA TYR A 30 -8.22 -4.86 -0.16
C TYR A 30 -9.06 -5.54 -1.24
N ALA A 31 -9.82 -6.58 -0.86
CA ALA A 31 -10.68 -7.32 -1.77
C ALA A 31 -11.80 -6.45 -2.36
N VAL A 32 -12.32 -5.46 -1.61
CA VAL A 32 -13.43 -4.61 -2.04
C VAL A 32 -13.02 -3.66 -3.16
N LEU A 33 -11.84 -3.05 -3.06
CA LEU A 33 -11.34 -2.10 -4.06
C LEU A 33 -10.98 -2.81 -5.36
N TRP A 34 -10.33 -3.98 -5.26
CA TRP A 34 -10.09 -4.85 -6.41
C TRP A 34 -11.37 -5.45 -7.01
N LEU A 35 -12.39 -5.75 -6.20
CA LEU A 35 -13.71 -6.17 -6.67
C LEU A 35 -14.38 -5.06 -7.48
N LEU A 36 -14.34 -3.81 -6.99
CA LEU A 36 -14.90 -2.66 -7.70
C LEU A 36 -14.19 -2.40 -9.04
N ILE A 37 -12.85 -2.50 -9.05
CA ILE A 37 -12.05 -2.42 -10.28
C ILE A 37 -12.39 -3.58 -11.23
N GLY A 38 -12.50 -4.81 -10.73
CA GLY A 38 -12.87 -5.98 -11.51
C GLY A 38 -14.27 -5.87 -12.11
N VAL A 39 -15.24 -5.35 -11.35
CA VAL A 39 -16.61 -5.08 -11.83
C VAL A 39 -16.59 -3.98 -12.89
N ALA A 40 -15.87 -2.88 -12.69
CA ALA A 40 -15.74 -1.83 -13.69
C ALA A 40 -15.11 -2.33 -15.00
N ALA A 41 -14.07 -3.16 -14.91
CA ALA A 41 -13.45 -3.81 -16.07
C ALA A 41 -14.40 -4.80 -16.76
N LEU A 42 -15.19 -5.57 -16.00
CA LEU A 42 -16.17 -6.51 -16.53
C LEU A 42 -17.30 -5.78 -17.25
N VAL A 43 -17.82 -4.70 -16.67
CA VAL A 43 -18.83 -3.83 -17.31
C VAL A 43 -18.29 -3.22 -18.60
N ALA A 44 -17.05 -2.72 -18.60
CA ALA A 44 -16.41 -2.18 -19.80
C ALA A 44 -16.17 -3.24 -20.89
N SER A 45 -15.88 -4.48 -20.51
CA SER A 45 -15.67 -5.61 -21.42
C SER A 45 -16.98 -6.12 -22.04
N VAL A 46 -18.06 -6.17 -21.26
CA VAL A 46 -19.36 -6.71 -21.71
C VAL A 46 -20.16 -5.70 -22.55
N PHE A 47 -19.96 -4.39 -22.36
CA PHE A 47 -20.71 -3.35 -23.08
C PHE A 47 -19.82 -2.39 -23.91
N PRO A 48 -19.18 -2.86 -25.00
CA PRO A 48 -18.46 -1.97 -25.93
C PRO A 48 -19.38 -0.92 -26.57
N GLN A 49 -20.68 -1.20 -26.65
CA GLN A 49 -21.70 -0.29 -27.18
C GLN A 49 -21.95 0.93 -26.28
N LEU A 50 -21.69 0.81 -24.96
CA LEU A 50 -21.74 1.95 -24.03
C LEU A 50 -20.61 2.94 -24.32
N LEU A 51 -19.42 2.43 -24.68
CA LEU A 51 -18.29 3.27 -25.08
C LEU A 51 -18.60 4.06 -26.35
N PHE A 52 -19.21 3.42 -27.36
CA PHE A 52 -19.64 4.10 -28.58
C PHE A 52 -20.72 5.17 -28.32
N TRP A 53 -21.59 4.94 -27.33
CA TRP A 53 -22.56 5.96 -26.90
C TRP A 53 -21.87 7.11 -26.16
N LEU A 54 -20.91 6.78 -25.28
CA LEU A 54 -20.10 7.77 -24.54
C LEU A 54 -19.20 8.61 -25.46
N THR A 55 -18.64 8.04 -26.53
CA THR A 55 -17.89 8.81 -27.55
C THR A 55 -18.77 9.87 -28.19
N GLY A 56 -20.06 9.58 -28.40
CA GLY A 56 -21.03 10.53 -28.94
C GLY A 56 -21.40 11.64 -27.95
N VAL A 57 -21.51 11.32 -26.65
CA VAL A 57 -21.87 12.29 -25.60
C VAL A 57 -20.68 13.15 -25.16
N LEU A 58 -19.49 12.55 -25.03
CA LEU A 58 -18.26 13.22 -24.58
C LEU A 58 -17.48 13.87 -25.75
N GLY A 59 -17.88 13.64 -27.01
CA GLY A 59 -17.24 14.20 -28.20
C GLY A 59 -15.87 13.59 -28.52
N VAL A 60 -15.62 12.34 -28.10
CA VAL A 60 -14.33 11.67 -28.26
C VAL A 60 -14.36 10.81 -29.52
N GLU A 61 -13.52 11.10 -30.52
CA GLU A 61 -13.60 10.43 -31.84
C GLU A 61 -13.24 8.94 -31.83
N LEU A 62 -12.33 8.50 -30.95
CA LEU A 62 -11.89 7.11 -30.89
C LEU A 62 -12.22 6.48 -29.52
N PRO A 63 -12.89 5.30 -29.49
CA PRO A 63 -13.13 4.53 -28.26
C PRO A 63 -11.84 4.21 -27.48
N ALA A 64 -10.70 4.13 -28.17
CA ALA A 64 -9.39 3.90 -27.56
C ALA A 64 -8.99 5.00 -26.56
N ASN A 65 -9.41 6.25 -26.78
CA ASN A 65 -9.10 7.36 -25.87
C ASN A 65 -9.84 7.22 -24.53
N LEU A 66 -11.07 6.68 -24.54
CA LEU A 66 -11.82 6.39 -23.31
C LEU A 66 -11.15 5.26 -22.52
N PHE A 67 -10.64 4.22 -23.19
CA PHE A 67 -9.85 3.18 -22.54
C PHE A 67 -8.57 3.74 -21.91
N PHE A 68 -7.87 4.65 -22.61
CA PHE A 68 -6.70 5.32 -22.06
C PHE A 68 -7.04 6.16 -20.83
N LEU A 69 -8.11 6.94 -20.87
CA LEU A 69 -8.57 7.73 -19.73
C LEU A 69 -8.93 6.82 -18.55
N LEU A 70 -9.67 5.72 -18.80
CA LEU A 70 -10.01 4.74 -17.77
C LEU A 70 -8.76 4.08 -17.17
N ALA A 71 -7.78 3.73 -18.00
CA ALA A 71 -6.51 3.17 -17.54
C ALA A 71 -5.72 4.17 -16.69
N ILE A 72 -5.68 5.45 -17.07
CA ILE A 72 -5.05 6.52 -16.28
C ILE A 72 -5.76 6.69 -14.93
N LEU A 73 -7.09 6.72 -14.91
CA LEU A 73 -7.85 6.82 -13.67
C LEU A 73 -7.64 5.61 -12.77
N LEU A 74 -7.58 4.41 -13.34
CA LEU A 74 -7.30 3.18 -12.62
C LEU A 74 -5.89 3.21 -12.04
N LEU A 75 -4.88 3.58 -12.83
CA LEU A 75 -3.50 3.74 -12.38
C LEU A 75 -3.38 4.79 -11.28
N LEU A 76 -4.07 5.93 -11.41
CA LEU A 76 -4.12 6.96 -10.39
C LEU A 76 -4.74 6.44 -9.10
N GLY A 77 -5.85 5.70 -9.19
CA GLY A 77 -6.50 5.07 -8.04
C GLY A 77 -5.58 4.08 -7.32
N VAL A 78 -4.86 3.25 -8.08
CA VAL A 78 -3.84 2.34 -7.52
C VAL A 78 -2.70 3.11 -6.87
N ALA A 79 -2.20 4.18 -7.50
CA ALA A 79 -1.12 5.00 -6.95
C ALA A 79 -1.54 5.71 -5.65
N LEU A 80 -2.74 6.29 -5.59
CA LEU A 80 -3.28 6.90 -4.39
C LEU A 80 -3.48 5.87 -3.27
N HIS A 81 -3.97 4.68 -3.61
CA HIS A 81 -4.12 3.60 -2.66
C HIS A 81 -2.76 3.18 -2.08
N LEU A 82 -1.77 2.96 -2.94
CA LEU A 82 -0.41 2.61 -2.52
C LEU A 82 0.22 3.71 -1.67
N SER A 83 -0.02 4.98 -2.01
CA SER A 83 0.44 6.13 -1.23
C SER A 83 -0.20 6.18 0.15
N TRP A 84 -1.49 5.85 0.26
CA TRP A 84 -2.17 5.83 1.55
C TRP A 84 -1.69 4.68 2.45
N GLU A 85 -1.47 3.50 1.86
CA GLU A 85 -0.90 2.35 2.58
C GLU A 85 0.55 2.64 3.03
N LEU A 86 1.35 3.23 2.15
CA LEU A 86 2.72 3.64 2.49
C LEU A 86 2.73 4.65 3.64
N SER A 87 1.88 5.68 3.57
CA SER A 87 1.75 6.70 4.63
C SER A 87 1.31 6.11 5.96
N THR A 88 0.39 5.15 5.95
CA THR A 88 -0.06 4.48 7.18
C THR A 88 1.06 3.63 7.78
N SER A 89 1.76 2.88 6.95
CA SER A 89 2.88 2.04 7.39
C SER A 89 4.05 2.87 7.91
N GLU A 90 4.32 4.03 7.31
CA GLU A 90 5.35 4.96 7.77
C GLU A 90 5.05 5.51 9.17
N GLU A 91 3.79 5.83 9.45
CA GLU A 91 3.36 6.27 10.78
C GLU A 91 3.52 5.15 11.83
N GLU A 92 3.15 3.91 11.49
CA GLU A 92 3.35 2.76 12.39
C GLU A 92 4.84 2.53 12.72
N ILE A 93 5.73 2.63 11.72
CA ILE A 93 7.18 2.51 11.93
C ILE A 93 7.68 3.65 12.82
N ARG A 94 7.18 4.87 12.61
CA ARG A 94 7.55 6.04 13.41
C ARG A 94 7.17 5.86 14.88
N VAL A 95 5.95 5.41 15.16
CA VAL A 95 5.48 5.13 16.52
C VAL A 95 6.34 4.04 17.17
N LEU A 96 6.61 2.94 16.45
CA LEU A 96 7.48 1.87 16.97
C LEU A 96 8.90 2.35 17.28
N ALA A 97 9.46 3.23 16.45
CA ALA A 97 10.78 3.82 16.70
C ALA A 97 10.77 4.72 17.95
N GLU A 98 9.70 5.48 18.16
CA GLU A 98 9.53 6.31 19.35
C GLU A 98 9.40 5.46 20.62
N GLU A 99 8.57 4.41 20.58
CA GLU A 99 8.42 3.46 21.69
C GLU A 99 9.75 2.76 22.02
N ALA A 100 10.53 2.39 21.01
CA ALA A 100 11.86 1.79 21.20
C ALA A 100 12.84 2.76 21.88
N GLY A 101 12.85 4.04 21.49
CA GLY A 101 13.71 5.06 22.12
C GLY A 101 13.32 5.35 23.57
N LEU A 102 12.02 5.37 23.88
CA LEU A 102 11.53 5.49 25.25
C LEU A 102 11.93 4.28 26.11
N ALA A 103 11.82 3.07 25.55
CA ALA A 103 12.24 1.85 26.24
C ALA A 103 13.74 1.86 26.56
N GLU A 104 14.59 2.27 25.62
CA GLU A 104 16.04 2.41 25.83
C GLU A 104 16.36 3.42 26.95
N THR A 105 15.67 4.56 26.95
CA THR A 105 15.83 5.59 28.00
C THR A 105 15.48 5.05 29.39
N HIS A 106 14.37 4.31 29.50
CA HIS A 106 13.98 3.69 30.77
C HIS A 106 15.00 2.65 31.24
N ILE A 107 15.61 1.88 30.33
CA ILE A 107 16.67 0.92 30.69
C ILE A 107 17.88 1.65 31.27
N ILE A 108 18.33 2.72 30.61
CA ILE A 108 19.47 3.53 31.05
C ILE A 108 19.20 4.13 32.45
N GLU A 109 18.00 4.65 32.68
CA GLU A 109 17.64 5.24 33.97
C GLU A 109 17.63 4.19 35.10
N VAL A 110 17.09 3.00 34.83
CA VAL A 110 17.11 1.89 35.81
C VAL A 110 18.55 1.48 36.13
N GLN A 111 19.43 1.38 35.13
CA GLN A 111 20.85 1.05 35.33
C GLN A 111 21.57 2.12 36.17
N HIS A 112 21.31 3.40 35.91
CA HIS A 112 21.89 4.49 36.69
C HIS A 112 21.41 4.49 38.15
N ARG A 113 20.14 4.15 38.40
CA ARG A 113 19.64 3.98 39.77
C ARG A 113 20.30 2.81 40.48
N LEU A 114 20.53 1.71 39.76
CA LEU A 114 21.23 0.54 40.29
C LEU A 114 22.66 0.89 40.70
N SER A 115 23.43 1.53 39.81
CA SER A 115 24.82 1.91 40.09
C SER A 115 24.93 2.91 41.24
N ALA A 116 23.97 3.84 41.37
CA ALA A 116 23.92 4.76 42.50
C ALA A 116 23.61 4.05 43.83
N LEU A 117 22.78 3.00 43.82
CA LEU A 117 22.52 2.17 44.99
C LEU A 117 23.73 1.31 45.35
N GLU A 118 24.39 0.71 44.37
CA GLU A 118 25.62 -0.06 44.56
C GLU A 118 26.72 0.79 45.19
N ALA A 119 26.96 2.00 44.68
CA ALA A 119 27.93 2.93 45.25
C ALA A 119 27.62 3.27 46.73
N ARG A 120 26.34 3.49 47.06
CA ARG A 120 25.91 3.74 48.44
C ARG A 120 26.10 2.52 49.35
N LEU A 121 25.88 1.31 48.85
CA LEU A 121 26.13 0.08 49.60
C LEU A 121 27.62 -0.11 49.86
N GLU A 122 28.47 0.19 48.88
CA GLU A 122 29.93 0.13 49.02
C GLU A 122 30.45 1.14 50.05
N GLU A 123 29.89 2.36 50.08
CA GLU A 123 30.19 3.35 51.13
C GLU A 123 29.77 2.88 52.53
N LEU A 124 28.64 2.17 52.65
CA LEU A 124 28.16 1.63 53.92
C LEU A 124 29.00 0.44 54.41
N ASP A 125 29.46 -0.43 53.50
CA ASP A 125 30.28 -1.61 53.83
C ASP A 125 31.77 -1.26 54.03
N GLY A 126 32.22 -0.15 53.42
CA GLY A 126 33.55 0.46 53.61
C GLY A 126 33.67 1.38 54.83
N GLY A 127 32.64 1.46 55.68
CA GLY A 127 32.66 2.23 56.93
C GLY A 127 33.88 1.87 57.81
N PRO A 128 34.47 2.84 58.53
CA PRO A 128 35.82 2.74 59.08
C PRO A 128 35.95 1.49 59.95
N ARG A 129 36.76 0.54 59.48
CA ARG A 129 37.33 -0.52 60.30
C ARG A 129 38.29 0.13 61.30
N SER A 130 37.73 0.62 62.41
CA SER A 130 38.47 0.90 63.65
C SER A 130 38.63 -0.40 64.43
#